data_AF-A0A2V1C2C1-F1
#
_entry.id   AF-A0A2V1C2C1-F1
#
_cell.length_a   1.000
_cell.length_b   1.000
_cell.length_c   1.000
_cell.angle_alpha   90.00
_cell.angle_beta   90.00
_cell.angle_gamma   90.00
#
_symmetry.space_group_name_H-M   'P 1'
#
loop_
_entity.id
_entity.type
_entity.pdbx_description
1 polymer ?
#
loop_
_entity_poly.entity_id
_entity_poly.type
_entity_poly.pdbx_seq_one_letter_code
_entity_poly.pdbx_strand_id
1 'polypeptide(L)'
;MGANLSDLTPVDTSGVVLSPGDFDTLAIRLPIMWGGAIYVMFMILATCMLADRWRGPRGDRSLSAASVLAAIVMSSAWPVVLVYLMDG
;
A
#
# COMPACT_ATOMS: atom_id res chain seq x y z
N MET A 1 -19.20 -11.51 29.93
CA MET A 1 -20.26 -12.49 30.24
C MET A 1 -19.92 -13.76 29.49
N GLY A 2 -19.71 -14.87 30.21
CA GLY A 2 -19.12 -16.10 29.67
C GLY A 2 -20.03 -16.79 28.66
N ALA A 3 -19.55 -16.94 27.42
CA ALA A 3 -20.21 -17.76 26.42
C ALA A 3 -20.01 -19.24 26.77
N ASN A 4 -21.11 -19.99 26.80
CA ASN A 4 -21.12 -21.43 27.07
C ASN A 4 -20.44 -22.16 25.90
N LEU A 5 -19.18 -22.59 26.09
CA LEU A 5 -18.36 -23.28 25.07
C LEU A 5 -18.85 -24.71 24.75
N SER A 6 -19.89 -25.19 25.42
CA SER A 6 -20.46 -26.52 25.22
C SER A 6 -21.66 -26.52 24.28
N ASP A 7 -22.10 -25.36 23.81
CA ASP A 7 -23.24 -25.24 22.90
C ASP A 7 -22.74 -25.27 21.44
N LEU A 8 -22.85 -26.45 20.82
CA LEU A 8 -22.45 -26.70 19.43
C LEU A 8 -23.57 -26.42 18.42
N THR A 9 -24.68 -25.79 18.85
CA THR A 9 -25.71 -25.37 17.90
C THR A 9 -25.11 -24.34 16.94
N PRO A 10 -25.17 -24.56 15.61
CA PRO A 10 -24.71 -23.57 14.65
C PRO A 10 -25.51 -22.28 14.84
N VAL A 11 -24.86 -21.24 15.37
CA VAL A 11 -25.43 -19.89 15.38
C VAL A 11 -25.54 -19.45 13.92
N ASP A 12 -26.76 -19.27 13.45
CA ASP A 12 -27.03 -18.78 12.11
C ASP A 12 -26.56 -17.33 11.99
N THR A 13 -25.42 -17.13 11.31
CA THR A 13 -24.78 -15.84 11.12
C THR A 13 -25.21 -15.15 9.82
N SER A 14 -26.11 -15.76 9.04
CA SER A 14 -26.52 -15.27 7.73
C SER A 14 -27.29 -13.93 7.76
N GLY A 15 -27.88 -13.57 8.91
CA GLY A 15 -28.59 -12.31 9.14
C GLY A 15 -27.82 -11.27 9.95
N VAL A 16 -26.54 -11.51 10.26
CA VAL A 16 -25.74 -10.61 11.10
C VAL A 16 -25.38 -9.37 10.30
N VAL A 17 -26.08 -8.27 10.60
CA VAL A 17 -25.74 -6.94 10.11
C VAL A 17 -24.59 -6.40 10.96
N LEU A 18 -23.59 -5.78 10.33
CA LEU A 18 -22.49 -5.10 11.02
C LEU A 18 -23.08 -4.12 12.05
N SER A 19 -22.58 -4.16 13.29
CA SER A 19 -23.05 -3.21 14.29
C SER A 19 -22.64 -1.79 13.86
N PRO A 20 -23.40 -0.74 14.23
CA PRO A 20 -23.05 0.64 13.88
C PRO A 20 -21.62 1.04 14.28
N GLY A 21 -21.04 0.41 15.31
CA GLY A 21 -19.63 0.62 15.70
C GLY A 21 -18.61 -0.10 14.82
N ASP A 22 -19.00 -1.20 14.16
CA ASP A 22 -18.14 -1.93 13.24
C ASP A 22 -18.04 -1.24 11.87
N PHE A 23 -19.03 -0.42 11.51
CA PHE A 23 -19.01 0.35 10.26
C PHE A 23 -17.83 1.33 10.20
N ASP A 24 -17.54 2.09 11.26
CA ASP A 24 -16.41 3.03 11.25
C ASP A 24 -15.06 2.31 11.13
N THR A 25 -14.93 1.15 11.77
CA THR A 25 -13.66 0.40 11.79
C THR A 25 -13.44 -0.35 10.47
N LEU A 26 -14.46 -1.01 9.94
CA LEU A 26 -14.34 -1.84 8.74
C LEU A 26 -14.58 -1.06 7.44
N ALA A 27 -15.52 -0.12 7.42
CA ALA A 27 -15.86 0.60 6.19
C ALA A 27 -14.89 1.77 5.90
N ILE A 28 -14.29 2.37 6.92
CA ILE A 28 -13.41 3.54 6.74
C ILE A 28 -11.95 3.19 6.98
N ARG A 29 -11.61 2.58 8.12
CA ARG A 29 -10.18 2.35 8.47
C ARG A 29 -9.55 1.23 7.65
N LEU A 30 -10.29 0.16 7.38
CA LEU A 30 -9.79 -0.97 6.59
C LEU A 30 -9.34 -0.55 5.18
N PRO A 31 -10.14 0.17 4.36
CA PRO A 31 -9.70 0.60 3.05
C PRO A 31 -8.59 1.64 3.11
N ILE A 32 -8.50 2.48 4.15
CA ILE A 32 -7.37 3.40 4.32
C ILE A 32 -6.08 2.63 4.60
N MET A 33 -6.10 1.62 5.46
CA MET A 33 -4.92 0.80 5.76
C MET A 33 -4.46 0.00 4.54
N TRP A 34 -5.39 -0.64 3.83
CA TRP A 34 -5.08 -1.35 2.59
C TRP A 34 -4.63 -0.41 1.47
N GLY A 35 -5.35 0.69 1.26
CA GLY A 35 -5.02 1.69 0.25
C GLY A 35 -3.67 2.34 0.52
N GLY A 36 -3.38 2.66 1.78
CA GLY A 36 -2.07 3.16 2.21
C GLY A 36 -0.95 2.14 2.00
N ALA A 37 -1.19 0.86 2.33
CA ALA A 37 -0.20 -0.20 2.08
C ALA A 37 0.10 -0.35 0.59
N ILE A 38 -0.94 -0.44 -0.26
CA ILE A 38 -0.80 -0.53 -1.72
C ILE A 38 -0.07 0.71 -2.25
N TYR A 39 -0.44 1.90 -1.79
CA TYR A 39 0.23 3.14 -2.16
C TYR A 39 1.73 3.11 -1.86
N VAL A 40 2.12 2.69 -0.64
CA VAL A 40 3.53 2.59 -0.25
C VAL A 40 4.26 1.53 -1.09
N MET A 41 3.63 0.40 -1.40
CA MET A 41 4.22 -0.62 -2.28
C MET A 41 4.56 -0.04 -3.66
N PHE A 42 3.64 0.70 -4.29
CA PHE A 42 3.90 1.37 -5.57
C PHE A 42 4.95 2.47 -5.45
N MET A 43 4.99 3.18 -4.34
CA MET A 43 6.01 4.19 -4.06
C MET A 43 7.42 3.57 -3.94
N ILE A 44 7.55 2.40 -3.32
CA ILE A 44 8.83 1.67 -3.29
C ILE A 44 9.22 1.21 -4.71
N LEU A 45 8.27 0.63 -5.46
CA LEU A 45 8.52 0.16 -6.82
C LEU A 45 8.99 1.30 -7.74
N ALA A 46 8.29 2.43 -7.74
CA ALA A 46 8.64 3.59 -8.55
C ALA A 46 10.00 4.19 -8.12
N THR A 47 10.34 4.14 -6.83
CA THR A 47 11.68 4.54 -6.36
C THR A 47 12.77 3.65 -6.95
N CYS A 48 12.58 2.32 -6.94
CA CYS A 48 13.52 1.38 -7.54
C CYS A 48 13.67 1.60 -9.05
N MET A 49 12.57 1.73 -9.78
CA MET A 49 12.59 1.96 -11.23
C MET A 49 13.30 3.28 -11.59
N LEU A 50 13.05 4.34 -10.82
CA LEU A 50 13.69 5.64 -11.05
C LEU A 50 15.20 5.57 -10.75
N ALA A 51 15.57 4.89 -9.66
CA ALA A 51 16.97 4.65 -9.33
C ALA A 51 17.70 3.84 -10.40
N ASP A 52 17.07 2.78 -10.93
CA ASP A 52 17.63 1.97 -12.01
C ASP A 52 17.79 2.79 -13.31
N ARG A 53 16.80 3.62 -13.65
CA ARG A 53 16.91 4.55 -14.80
C ARG A 53 18.06 5.54 -14.64
N TRP A 54 18.27 6.09 -13.44
CA TRP A 54 19.36 7.03 -13.17
C TRP A 54 20.74 6.38 -13.13
N ARG A 55 20.80 5.11 -12.72
CA ARG A 55 22.03 4.30 -12.75
C ARG A 55 22.49 3.99 -14.18
N GLY A 56 21.56 3.97 -15.13
CA GLY A 56 21.80 3.71 -16.56
C GLY A 56 21.88 2.21 -16.90
N PRO A 57 21.85 1.83 -18.19
CA PRO A 57 21.64 0.45 -18.65
C PRO A 57 22.68 -0.57 -18.20
N ARG A 58 23.87 -0.11 -17.79
CA ARG A 58 24.98 -0.94 -17.28
C ARG A 58 25.48 -0.52 -15.90
N GLY A 59 24.80 0.45 -15.27
CA GLY A 59 25.21 0.98 -13.97
C GLY A 59 26.35 2.00 -14.02
N ASP A 60 26.47 2.77 -15.11
CA ASP A 60 27.57 3.70 -15.37
C ASP A 60 27.62 4.90 -14.41
N ARG A 61 26.54 5.21 -13.69
CA ARG A 61 26.46 6.33 -12.74
C ARG A 61 26.30 5.85 -11.30
N SER A 62 27.13 6.38 -10.41
CA SER A 62 27.00 6.14 -8.97
C SER A 62 25.76 6.88 -8.43
N LEU A 63 24.89 6.13 -7.75
CA LEU A 63 23.74 6.69 -7.05
C LEU A 63 24.24 7.32 -5.75
N SER A 64 24.18 8.66 -5.66
CA SER A 64 24.45 9.39 -4.42
C SER A 64 23.29 9.23 -3.43
N ALA A 65 23.55 9.32 -2.13
CA ALA A 65 22.51 9.34 -1.09
C ALA A 65 21.47 10.45 -1.33
N ALA A 66 21.89 11.60 -1.89
CA ALA A 66 20.99 12.69 -2.29
C ALA A 66 20.06 12.28 -3.44
N SER A 67 20.55 11.44 -4.35
CA SER A 67 19.74 10.87 -5.44
C SER A 67 18.67 9.93 -4.88
N VAL A 68 19.01 9.07 -3.91
CA VAL A 68 18.03 8.17 -3.30
C VAL A 68 16.93 8.95 -2.58
N LEU A 69 17.28 10.01 -1.84
CA LEU A 69 16.30 10.88 -1.18
C LEU A 69 15.41 11.61 -2.18
N ALA A 70 15.98 12.13 -3.27
CA ALA A 70 15.20 12.75 -4.34
C ALA A 70 14.24 11.73 -4.98
N ALA A 71 14.67 10.48 -5.18
CA ALA A 71 13.81 9.43 -5.73
C ALA A 71 12.63 9.11 -4.81
N ILE A 72 12.85 9.03 -3.51
CA ILE A 72 11.78 8.80 -2.51
C ILE A 72 10.76 9.96 -2.54
N VAL A 73 11.24 11.21 -2.56
CA VAL A 73 10.36 12.38 -2.62
C VAL A 73 9.56 12.40 -3.92
N MET A 74 10.21 12.14 -5.05
CA MET A 74 9.55 12.12 -6.36
C MET A 74 8.55 10.97 -6.48
N SER A 75 8.85 9.82 -5.86
CA SER A 75 8.00 8.64 -5.87
C SER A 75 6.71 8.81 -5.07
N SER A 76 6.62 9.81 -4.18
CA SER A 76 5.32 10.18 -3.59
C SER A 76 4.27 10.51 -4.67
N ALA A 77 4.69 10.98 -5.83
CA ALA A 77 3.85 11.13 -7.02
C ALA A 77 4.05 9.96 -8.01
N TRP A 78 4.05 8.70 -7.52
CA TRP A 78 4.31 7.51 -8.34
C TRP A 78 3.49 7.41 -9.65
N PRO A 79 2.21 7.86 -9.75
CA PRO A 79 1.50 7.82 -11.03
C PRO A 79 2.18 8.69 -12.09
N VAL A 80 2.72 9.84 -11.69
CA VAL A 80 3.46 10.76 -12.57
C VAL A 80 4.82 10.17 -12.93
N VAL A 81 5.48 9.52 -11.98
CA VAL A 81 6.76 8.83 -12.24
C VAL A 81 6.57 7.70 -13.25
N LEU A 82 5.49 6.92 -13.16
CA LEU A 82 5.19 5.86 -14.13
C LEU A 82 4.95 6.43 -15.54
N VAL A 83 4.20 7.53 -15.67
CA VAL A 83 4.02 8.22 -16.96
C VAL A 83 5.37 8.69 -17.51
N TYR A 84 6.20 9.31 -16.67
CA TYR A 84 7.55 9.73 -17.05
C TYR A 84 8.46 8.57 -17.48
N LEU A 85 8.28 7.39 -16.88
CA LEU A 85 8.98 6.16 -17.27
C LEU A 85 8.47 5.56 -18.59
N MET A 86 7.21 5.80 -18.98
CA MET A 86 6.61 5.30 -20.21
C MET A 86 6.92 6.17 -21.45
N ASP A 87 7.13 7.48 -21.27
CA ASP A 87 7.48 8.42 -22.35
C ASP A 87 8.99 8.42 -22.72
N GLY A 88 9.79 7.52 -22.13
CA GLY A 88 11.26 7.51 -22.21
C GLY A 88 11.86 6.41 -23.08
#